data_AF-A0AAP6WP56-F1
#
_entry.id   AF-A0AAP6WP56-F1
#
_cell.length_a   1.000
_cell.length_b   1.000
_cell.length_c   1.000
_cell.angle_alpha   90.00
_cell.angle_beta   90.00
_cell.angle_gamma   90.00
#
_symmetry.space_group_name_H-M   'P 1'
#
loop_
_entity.id
_entity.type
_entity.pdbx_description
1 polymer ?
#
loop_
_entity_poly.entity_id
_entity_poly.type
_entity_poly.pdbx_seq_one_letter_code
_entity_poly.pdbx_strand_id
1 'polypeptide(L)'
;MDINYISKKQSEEFINNWLSGNTLPLEKYISCYGTNQYVAIDNSTNECWTEEFKTKEGCERYLLYFEDVEEVRAWEENRLRKIEISIYGVYYLLIFSMILVLFYLLRI
;
A
#
# COMPACT_ATOMS: atom_id res chain seq x y z
N MET A 1 -16.80 -5.14 -10.21
CA MET A 1 -17.12 -4.92 -8.80
C MET A 1 -16.27 -3.77 -8.33
N ASP A 2 -16.89 -2.78 -7.69
CA ASP A 2 -16.16 -1.64 -7.13
C ASP A 2 -15.49 -2.04 -5.81
N ILE A 3 -14.38 -1.37 -5.50
CA ILE A 3 -13.66 -1.54 -4.23
C ILE A 3 -14.15 -0.50 -3.23
N ASN A 4 -14.65 -0.97 -2.09
CA ASN A 4 -15.14 -0.12 -1.01
C ASN A 4 -14.04 0.18 0.01
N TYR A 5 -13.87 1.46 0.33
CA TYR A 5 -12.93 1.90 1.37
C TYR A 5 -13.62 1.94 2.71
N ILE A 6 -13.10 1.20 3.67
CA ILE A 6 -13.66 1.09 5.00
C ILE A 6 -12.60 1.38 6.07
N SER A 7 -13.06 1.75 7.26
CA SER A 7 -12.19 1.91 8.41
C SER A 7 -11.72 0.57 8.96
N LYS A 8 -10.62 0.58 9.73
CA LYS A 8 -10.13 -0.59 10.49
C LYS A 8 -11.24 -1.25 11.33
N LYS A 9 -12.04 -0.44 12.02
CA LYS A 9 -13.15 -0.96 12.83
C LYS A 9 -14.20 -1.68 11.97
N GLN A 10 -14.55 -1.11 10.83
CA GLN A 10 -15.50 -1.73 9.90
C GLN A 10 -14.94 -3.02 9.29
N SER A 11 -13.65 -3.09 8.98
CA SER A 11 -13.03 -4.32 8.49
C SER A 11 -13.01 -5.42 9.56
N GLU A 12 -12.68 -5.07 10.80
CA GLU A 12 -12.74 -6.01 11.93
C GLU A 12 -14.17 -6.52 12.18
N GLU A 13 -15.16 -5.62 12.18
CA GLU A 13 -16.57 -5.98 12.27
C GLU A 13 -17.01 -6.89 11.11
N PHE A 14 -16.59 -6.59 9.88
CA PHE A 14 -16.88 -7.41 8.71
C PHE A 14 -16.33 -8.82 8.84
N ILE A 15 -15.04 -8.96 9.17
CA ILE A 15 -14.37 -10.26 9.33
C ILE A 15 -15.02 -11.06 10.48
N ASN A 16 -15.30 -10.42 11.61
CA ASN A 16 -15.96 -11.07 12.75
C ASN A 16 -17.39 -11.54 12.39
N ASN A 17 -18.13 -10.76 11.62
CA ASN A 17 -19.45 -11.15 11.15
C ASN A 17 -19.36 -12.36 10.21
N TRP A 18 -18.37 -12.40 9.33
CA TRP A 18 -18.15 -13.55 8.44
C TRP A 18 -17.82 -14.81 9.23
N LEU A 19 -16.90 -14.73 10.19
CA LEU A 19 -16.52 -15.82 11.09
C LEU A 19 -17.69 -16.34 11.94
N SER A 20 -18.66 -15.47 12.23
CA SER A 20 -19.90 -15.83 12.95
C SER A 20 -20.92 -16.58 12.07
N GLY A 21 -20.62 -16.80 10.79
CA GLY A 21 -21.50 -17.47 9.83
C GLY A 21 -22.60 -16.57 9.27
N ASN A 22 -22.50 -15.24 9.46
CA ASN A 22 -23.47 -14.31 8.88
C ASN A 22 -23.24 -14.18 7.37
N THR A 23 -24.33 -14.15 6.60
CA THR A 23 -24.27 -13.81 5.17
C THR A 23 -23.92 -12.33 5.01
N LEU A 24 -22.84 -12.05 4.28
CA LEU A 24 -22.35 -10.69 4.03
C LEU A 24 -22.48 -10.32 2.55
N PRO A 25 -22.48 -9.01 2.23
CA PRO A 25 -22.44 -8.55 0.85
C PRO A 25 -21.23 -9.13 0.09
N LEU A 26 -21.46 -9.56 -1.15
CA LEU A 26 -20.41 -10.00 -2.06
C LEU A 26 -19.68 -8.77 -2.61
N GLU A 27 -18.69 -8.29 -1.87
CA GLU A 27 -17.98 -7.05 -2.16
C GLU A 27 -16.48 -7.20 -1.87
N LYS A 28 -15.72 -6.20 -2.33
CA LYS A 28 -14.28 -6.10 -2.11
C LYS A 28 -14.00 -4.85 -1.29
N TYR A 29 -13.14 -4.96 -0.29
CA TYR A 29 -12.85 -3.86 0.62
C TYR A 29 -11.35 -3.61 0.76
N ILE A 30 -11.00 -2.35 1.00
CA ILE A 30 -9.67 -1.93 1.43
C ILE A 30 -9.81 -1.17 2.75
N SER A 31 -8.96 -1.51 3.71
CA SER A 31 -8.90 -0.86 5.01
C SER A 31 -7.47 -0.43 5.35
N CYS A 32 -7.31 0.76 5.93
CA CYS A 32 -6.02 1.28 6.37
C CYS A 32 -5.86 1.08 7.88
N TYR A 33 -4.84 0.33 8.28
CA TYR A 33 -4.58 -0.06 9.67
C TYR A 33 -3.53 0.83 10.34
N GLY A 34 -2.77 1.59 9.55
CA GLY A 34 -1.73 2.49 10.02
C GLY A 34 -0.82 2.96 8.89
N THR A 35 0.30 3.56 9.25
CA THR A 35 1.30 4.01 8.29
C THR A 35 1.85 2.81 7.51
N ASN A 36 1.61 2.80 6.19
CA ASN A 36 2.02 1.73 5.27
C ASN A 36 1.50 0.34 5.67
N GLN A 37 0.29 0.26 6.23
CA GLN A 37 -0.37 -1.01 6.52
C GLN A 37 -1.81 -0.95 6.01
N TYR A 38 -2.07 -1.72 4.96
CA TYR A 38 -3.37 -1.83 4.32
C TYR A 38 -3.80 -3.29 4.28
N VAL A 39 -5.10 -3.52 4.43
CA VAL A 39 -5.72 -4.84 4.37
C VAL A 39 -6.69 -4.86 3.20
N ALA A 40 -6.51 -5.81 2.29
CA ALA A 40 -7.45 -6.14 1.23
C ALA A 40 -8.37 -7.27 1.73
N ILE A 41 -9.67 -7.13 1.49
CA ILE A 41 -10.68 -8.13 1.80
C ILE A 41 -11.42 -8.45 0.51
N ASP A 42 -11.34 -9.70 0.04
CA ASP A 42 -12.15 -10.21 -1.06
C ASP A 42 -13.24 -11.13 -0.49
N ASN A 43 -14.50 -10.72 -0.57
CA ASN A 43 -15.66 -11.55 -0.25
C ASN A 43 -16.53 -11.81 -1.49
N SER A 44 -16.00 -11.65 -2.70
CA SER A 44 -16.78 -11.74 -3.94
C SER A 44 -17.26 -13.17 -4.26
N THR A 45 -16.62 -14.20 -3.69
CA THR A 45 -16.95 -15.61 -3.89
C THR A 45 -17.65 -16.26 -2.69
N ASN A 46 -18.09 -15.47 -1.71
CA ASN A 46 -18.60 -15.94 -0.40
C ASN A 46 -17.53 -16.63 0.48
N GLU A 47 -16.29 -16.63 0.03
CA GLU A 47 -15.10 -16.93 0.83
C GLU A 47 -14.43 -15.61 1.18
N CYS A 48 -14.22 -15.34 2.47
CA CYS A 48 -13.58 -14.11 2.91
C CYS A 48 -12.06 -14.31 2.91
N TRP A 49 -11.40 -13.78 1.88
CA TRP A 49 -9.95 -13.76 1.77
C TRP A 49 -9.41 -12.43 2.25
N THR A 50 -8.40 -12.45 3.12
CA THR A 50 -7.79 -11.25 3.68
C THR A 50 -6.29 -11.26 3.47
N GLU A 51 -5.74 -10.18 2.90
CA GLU A 51 -4.31 -10.05 2.66
C GLU A 51 -3.78 -8.67 3.05
N GLU A 52 -2.56 -8.64 3.59
CA GLU A 52 -1.89 -7.41 4.01
C GLU A 52 -0.87 -6.92 2.98
N PHE A 53 -0.90 -5.61 2.73
CA PHE A 53 -0.03 -4.90 1.79
C PHE A 53 0.50 -3.60 2.40
N LYS A 54 1.62 -3.09 1.89
CA LYS A 54 2.24 -1.85 2.38
C LYS A 54 1.59 -0.60 1.79
N THR A 55 0.91 -0.73 0.65
CA THR A 55 0.34 0.37 -0.11
C THR A 55 -1.10 0.07 -0.52
N LYS A 56 -1.89 1.13 -0.65
CA LYS A 56 -3.25 1.06 -1.18
C LYS A 56 -3.27 0.45 -2.58
N GLU A 57 -2.32 0.82 -3.43
CA GLU A 57 -2.24 0.28 -4.79
C GLU A 57 -1.89 -1.21 -4.81
N GLY A 58 -1.16 -1.72 -3.81
CA GLY A 58 -0.95 -3.16 -3.64
C GLY A 58 -2.27 -3.90 -3.42
N CYS A 59 -3.11 -3.40 -2.50
CA CYS A 59 -4.46 -3.94 -2.30
C CYS A 59 -5.32 -3.88 -3.56
N GLU A 60 -5.31 -2.75 -4.28
CA GLU A 60 -6.07 -2.60 -5.53
C GLU A 60 -5.59 -3.59 -6.59
N ARG A 61 -4.28 -3.84 -6.70
CA ARG A 61 -3.74 -4.81 -7.64
C ARG A 61 -4.20 -6.22 -7.35
N TYR A 62 -4.08 -6.65 -6.11
CA TYR A 62 -4.55 -7.94 -5.64
C TYR A 62 -6.05 -8.12 -5.93
N LEU A 63 -6.87 -7.13 -5.55
CA LEU A 63 -8.34 -7.21 -5.66
C LEU A 63 -8.86 -7.10 -7.10
N LEU A 64 -8.22 -6.34 -7.98
CA LEU A 64 -8.72 -6.12 -9.35
C LEU A 64 -8.18 -7.11 -10.35
N TYR A 65 -6.90 -7.47 -10.23
CA TYR A 65 -6.22 -8.27 -11.24
C TYR A 65 -6.05 -9.74 -10.83
N PHE A 66 -6.51 -10.12 -9.63
CA PHE A 66 -6.31 -11.45 -9.06
C PHE A 66 -4.84 -11.90 -9.16
N GLU A 67 -3.93 -10.94 -8.98
CA GLU A 67 -2.50 -11.20 -8.97
C GLU A 67 -2.13 -12.00 -7.72
N ASP A 68 -1.12 -12.86 -7.87
CA ASP A 68 -0.60 -13.63 -6.76
C ASP A 68 -0.06 -12.69 -5.67
N VAL A 69 -0.29 -13.06 -4.41
CA VAL A 69 0.09 -12.25 -3.25
C VAL A 69 1.59 -11.97 -3.24
N GLU A 70 2.42 -12.94 -3.64
CA GLU A 70 3.87 -12.78 -3.70
C GLU A 70 4.29 -11.84 -4.82
N GLU A 71 3.63 -11.91 -5.98
CA GLU A 71 3.89 -11.00 -7.10
C GLU A 71 3.58 -9.55 -6.74
N VAL A 72 2.44 -9.31 -6.08
CA VAL A 72 2.05 -7.97 -5.62
C VAL A 72 3.05 -7.44 -4.59
N ARG A 73 3.45 -8.27 -3.61
CA ARG A 73 4.45 -7.89 -2.61
C ARG A 73 5.81 -7.58 -3.23
N ALA A 74 6.27 -8.39 -4.18
CA ALA A 74 7.51 -8.15 -4.91
C ALA A 74 7.46 -6.84 -5.71
N TRP A 75 6.30 -6.54 -6.32
CA TRP A 75 6.07 -5.27 -6.99
C TRP A 75 6.13 -4.07 -6.02
N GLU A 76 5.49 -4.17 -4.84
CA GLU A 76 5.54 -3.12 -3.82
C GLU A 76 6.98 -2.83 -3.38
N GLU A 77 7.75 -3.88 -3.11
CA GLU A 77 9.15 -3.74 -2.70
C GLU A 77 10.01 -3.08 -3.78
N ASN A 78 9.83 -3.47 -5.05
CA ASN A 78 10.55 -2.84 -6.15
C ASN A 78 10.18 -1.37 -6.32
N ARG A 79 8.90 -1.02 -6.18
CA ARG A 79 8.41 0.36 -6.23
C ARG A 79 9.00 1.20 -5.09
N LEU A 80 8.92 0.70 -3.85
CA LEU A 80 9.46 1.39 -2.67
C LEU A 80 10.98 1.59 -2.77
N ARG A 81 11.71 0.58 -3.26
CA ARG A 81 13.15 0.69 -3.51
C ARG A 81 13.49 1.79 -4.53
N LYS A 82 12.73 1.89 -5.62
CA LYS A 82 12.92 2.95 -6.63
C LYS A 82 12.69 4.35 -6.04
N ILE A 83 11.66 4.49 -5.19
CA ILE A 83 11.37 5.74 -4.49
C ILE A 83 12.54 6.11 -3.56
N GLU A 84 13.01 5.15 -2.77
CA GLU A 84 14.14 5.33 -1.86
C GLU A 84 15.41 5.79 -2.60
N ILE A 85 15.78 5.11 -3.68
CA ILE A 85 16.93 5.50 -4.52
C ILE A 85 16.75 6.92 -5.07
N SER A 86 15.54 7.27 -5.50
CA SER A 86 15.26 8.61 -6.03
C SER A 86 15.41 9.69 -4.96
N ILE A 87 14.94 9.42 -3.73
CA ILE A 87 15.09 10.34 -2.59
C ILE A 87 16.56 10.55 -2.27
N TYR A 88 17.37 9.49 -2.20
CA TYR A 88 18.81 9.63 -2.00
C TYR A 88 19.46 10.43 -3.13
N GLY A 89 19.07 10.20 -4.38
CA GLY A 89 19.54 10.98 -5.52
C GLY A 89 19.30 12.47 -5.35
N VAL A 90 18.08 12.86 -4.98
CA VAL A 90 17.72 14.27 -4.70
C VAL A 90 18.51 14.82 -3.51
N TYR A 91 18.64 14.04 -2.44
CA TYR A 91 19.39 14.43 -1.24
C TYR A 91 20.86 14.77 -1.56
N TYR A 92 21.54 13.93 -2.33
CA TYR A 92 22.92 14.17 -2.73
C TYR A 92 23.06 15.36 -3.69
N LEU A 93 22.10 15.56 -4.60
CA LEU A 93 22.08 16.74 -5.47
C LEU A 93 21.92 18.04 -4.68
N LEU A 94 21.10 18.04 -3.62
CA LEU A 94 20.96 19.19 -2.73
C LEU A 94 22.27 19.50 -2.00
N ILE A 95 22.93 18.49 -1.42
CA ILE A 95 24.24 18.67 -0.77
C ILE A 95 25.26 19.24 -1.76
N PHE A 96 25.32 18.67 -2.96
CA PHE A 96 26.23 19.15 -3.99
C PHE A 96 25.97 20.61 -4.37
N SER A 97 24.70 21.00 -4.54
CA SER A 97 24.34 22.39 -4.81
C SER A 97 24.73 23.34 -3.67
N MET A 98 24.59 22.93 -2.41
CA MET A 98 25.03 23.71 -1.25
C MET A 98 26.54 23.90 -1.24
N ILE A 99 27.31 22.87 -1.59
CA ILE A 99 28.77 22.95 -1.72
C ILE A 99 29.17 23.94 -2.81
N LEU A 100 28.51 23.93 -3.96
CA LEU A 100 28.77 24.90 -5.04
C LEU A 100 28.47 26.34 -4.61
N VAL A 101 27.37 26.55 -3.89
CA VAL A 101 27.03 27.87 -3.32
C VAL A 101 28.11 28.32 -2.33
N LEU A 102 28.62 27.41 -1.49
CA LEU A 102 29.70 27.72 -0.55
C LEU A 102 31.00 28.12 -1.27
N PHE A 103 31.42 27.40 -2.31
CA PHE A 103 32.59 27.77 -3.12
C PHE A 103 32.42 29.16 -3.74
N TYR A 104 31.25 29.42 -4.33
CA TYR A 104 30.92 30.73 -4.89
C TYR A 104 31.01 31.86 -3.85
N LEU A 105 30.45 31.65 -2.65
CA LEU A 105 30.47 32.65 -1.56
C LEU A 105 31.90 32.91 -1.05
N LEU A 106 32.74 31.86 -0.99
CA LEU A 106 34.13 31.97 -0.57
C LEU A 106 35.04 32.57 -1.66
N ARG A 107 34.51 32.82 -2.86
CA ARG A 107 35.27 33.27 -4.04
C ARG A 107 36.49 32.39 -4.33
N ILE A 108 36.34 31.09 -4.05
CA ILE A 108 37.26 30.03 -4.52
C ILE A 108 36.80 29.64 -5.93
#